data_AF-A0A3B8JZU2-F1
#
_entry.id   AF-A0A3B8JZU2-F1
#
_cell.length_a   1.000
_cell.length_b   1.000
_cell.length_c   1.000
_cell.angle_alpha   90.00
_cell.angle_beta   90.00
_cell.angle_gamma   90.00
#
_symmetry.space_group_name_H-M   'P 1'
#
loop_
_entity.id
_entity.type
_entity.pdbx_description
1 polymer ?
#
loop_
_entity_poly.entity_id
_entity_poly.type
_entity_poly.pdbx_seq_one_letter_code
_entity_poly.pdbx_strand_id
1 'polypeptide(L)' 'MQRVAAAILIKDNKILIAKRSAKGKVPHKWEFPGGKIENGETPEGCLIREMYEEFGIKINVGLLYTS' A
#
# COMPACT_ATOMS: atom_id res chain seq x y z
N MET A 1 16.59 9.44 -4.01
CA MET A 1 16.01 8.11 -4.25
C MET A 1 14.67 8.06 -3.53
N GLN A 2 13.56 7.76 -4.23
CA GLN A 2 12.23 7.77 -3.62
C GLN A 2 11.90 6.35 -3.13
N ARG A 3 11.56 6.20 -1.83
CA ARG A 3 11.14 4.93 -1.25
C ARG A 3 9.62 4.78 -1.36
N VAL A 4 9.18 3.53 -1.52
CA VAL A 4 7.77 3.14 -1.63
C VAL A 4 7.55 1.97 -0.68
N ALA A 5 6.41 1.96 -0.01
CA ALA A 5 5.95 0.82 0.79
C ALA A 5 4.72 0.20 0.10
N ALA A 6 4.65 -1.12 0.08
CA ALA A 6 3.48 -1.86 -0.41
C ALA A 6 3.03 -2.85 0.68
N ALA A 7 1.71 -3.00 0.85
CA ALA A 7 1.13 -3.86 1.86
C ALA A 7 0.59 -5.15 1.26
N ILE A 8 0.87 -6.27 1.92
CA ILE A 8 0.21 -7.56 1.68
C ILE A 8 -0.82 -7.75 2.78
N LEU A 9 -2.06 -7.35 2.53
CA LEU A 9 -3.16 -7.51 3.49
C LEU A 9 -3.80 -8.87 3.31
N ILE A 10 -3.81 -9.68 4.37
CA ILE A 10 -4.42 -11.00 4.39
C ILE A 10 -5.62 -10.98 5.34
N LYS A 11 -6.79 -11.37 4.83
CA LYS A 11 -8.00 -11.59 5.63
C LYS A 11 -8.80 -12.74 5.05
N ASP A 12 -9.26 -13.67 5.89
CA ASP A 12 -10.07 -14.82 5.49
C ASP A 12 -9.44 -15.62 4.32
N ASN A 13 -8.13 -15.86 4.39
CA ASN A 13 -7.31 -16.52 3.37
C ASN A 13 -7.36 -15.85 1.97
N LYS A 14 -7.67 -14.55 1.92
CA LYS A 14 -7.66 -13.71 0.71
C LYS A 14 -6.66 -12.58 0.86
N ILE A 15 -6.12 -12.16 -0.28
CA ILE A 15 -5.18 -11.03 -0.38
C ILE A 15 -5.90 -9.85 -1.04
N LEU A 16 -5.76 -8.65 -0.48
CA LEU A 16 -6.26 -7.44 -1.09
C LEU A 16 -5.35 -6.99 -2.24
N ILE A 17 -5.94 -6.80 -3.42
CA ILE A 17 -5.27 -6.22 -4.60
C ILE A 17 -6.09 -5.02 -5.07
N ALA A 18 -5.40 -3.94 -5.44
CA ALA A 18 -6.01 -2.73 -5.96
C ALA A 18 -5.94 -2.71 -7.49
N LYS A 19 -7.01 -2.27 -8.15
CA LYS A 19 -7.01 -2.08 -9.60
C LYS A 19 -6.61 -0.64 -9.92
N ARG A 20 -5.57 -0.48 -10.73
CA ARG A 20 -5.09 0.84 -11.15
C ARG A 20 -6.16 1.59 -11.94
N SER A 21 -6.27 2.88 -11.66
CA SER A 21 -7.10 3.80 -12.44
C SER A 21 -6.74 3.74 -13.93
N ALA A 22 -7.76 3.87 -14.79
CA ALA A 22 -7.62 3.91 -16.23
C ALA A 22 -6.81 5.12 -16.74
N LYS A 23 -6.61 6.15 -15.91
CA LYS A 23 -5.92 7.40 -16.27
C LYS A 23 -4.41 7.41 -15.92
N GLY A 24 -3.86 6.29 -15.44
CA GLY A 24 -2.45 6.19 -15.03
C GLY A 24 -1.49 5.74 -16.14
N LYS A 25 -0.18 5.76 -15.85
CA LYS A 25 0.89 5.28 -16.77
C LYS A 25 0.77 3.81 -17.16
N VAL A 26 0.09 3.01 -16.35
CA VAL A 26 -0.13 1.57 -16.58
C VAL A 26 -1.58 1.23 -16.24
N PRO A 27 -2.53 1.51 -17.14
CA PRO A 27 -3.95 1.37 -16.86
C PRO A 27 -4.35 -0.10 -16.70
N HIS A 28 -5.38 -0.34 -15.88
CA HIS A 28 -6.06 -1.63 -15.71
C HIS A 28 -5.24 -2.80 -15.12
N LYS A 29 -3.99 -2.58 -14.70
CA LYS A 29 -3.23 -3.59 -13.96
C LYS A 29 -3.64 -3.66 -12.50
N TRP A 30 -3.31 -4.77 -11.87
CA TRP A 30 -3.44 -4.99 -10.44
C TRP A 30 -2.13 -4.67 -9.73
N GLU A 31 -2.22 -4.07 -8.55
CA GLU A 31 -1.08 -3.78 -7.69
C GLU A 31 -1.42 -4.06 -6.22
N PHE A 32 -0.37 -4.17 -5.41
CA PHE A 32 -0.53 -4.14 -3.97
C PHE A 32 -0.83 -2.71 -3.52
N PRO A 33 -1.78 -2.52 -2.59
CA PRO A 33 -2.02 -1.23 -1.95
C PRO A 33 -0.75 -0.66 -1.31
N GLY A 34 -0.62 0.66 -1.32
CA GLY A 34 0.51 1.35 -0.71
C GLY A 34 0.93 2.56 -1.52
N GLY A 35 2.04 3.16 -1.12
CA GLY A 35 2.37 4.48 -1.63
C GLY A 35 3.79 4.92 -1.35
N LYS A 36 4.02 6.19 -1.69
CA LYS A 36 5.31 6.84 -1.51
C LYS A 36 5.48 7.17 -0.03
N ILE A 37 6.64 6.84 0.49
CA ILE A 37 7.01 7.21 1.86
C ILE A 37 7.35 8.70 1.86
N GLU A 38 6.67 9.48 2.71
CA GLU A 38 6.93 10.90 2.89
C GLU A 38 8.17 11.18 3.75
N ASN A 39 8.66 12.42 3.75
CA ASN A 39 9.87 12.77 4.52
C ASN A 39 9.62 12.62 6.02
N GLY A 40 10.45 11.80 6.67
CA GLY A 40 10.33 11.50 8.11
C GLY A 40 9.27 10.45 8.43
N GLU A 41 8.55 9.93 7.44
CA GLU A 41 7.56 8.88 7.60
C GLU A 41 8.23 7.50 7.68
N THR A 42 7.76 6.64 8.58
CA THR A 42 8.20 5.24 8.61
C THR A 42 7.42 4.43 7.55
N PRO A 43 7.95 3.32 7.04
CA PRO A 43 7.20 2.46 6.11
C PRO A 43 5.83 2.04 6.66
N GLU A 44 5.73 1.78 7.97
CA GLU A 44 4.49 1.42 8.64
C GLU A 44 3.51 2.59 8.69
N GLY A 45 3.99 3.79 9.04
CA GLY A 45 3.20 5.01 9.04
C GLY A 45 2.61 5.32 7.66
N CYS A 46 3.44 5.17 6.62
CA CYS A 46 3.04 5.31 5.22
C CYS A 46 1.88 4.36 4.88
N LEU A 47 2.02 3.06 5.18
CA LEU A 47 0.98 2.08 4.88
C LEU A 47 -0.32 2.35 5.65
N ILE A 48 -0.24 2.75 6.92
CA ILE A 48 -1.44 3.07 7.72
C ILE A 48 -2.19 4.27 7.11
N ARG A 49 -1.47 5.32 6.72
CA ARG A 49 -2.04 6.51 6.07
C ARG A 49 -2.69 6.16 4.72
N GLU A 50 -1.93 5.52 3.83
CA GLU A 50 -2.40 5.15 2.49
C GLU A 50 -3.62 4.22 2.55
N MET A 51 -3.62 3.23 3.46
CA MET A 51 -4.77 2.32 3.58
C MET A 51 -6.04 3.03 4.03
N TYR A 52 -5.89 4.05 4.88
CA TYR A 52 -7.01 4.86 5.32
C TYR A 52 -7.50 5.80 4.22
N GLU A 53 -6.59 6.46 3.50
CA GLU A 53 -6.92 7.41 2.44
C GLU A 53 -7.56 6.74 1.21
N GLU A 54 -7.02 5.59 0.78
CA GLU A 54 -7.48 4.91 -0.45
C GLU A 54 -8.68 3.98 -0.20
N PHE A 55 -8.73 3.31 0.95
CA PHE A 55 -9.71 2.25 1.22
C PHE A 55 -10.57 2.50 2.46
N GLY A 56 -10.28 3.52 3.27
CA GLY A 56 -11.01 3.81 4.51
C GLY A 56 -10.81 2.77 5.61
N ILE A 57 -9.76 1.95 5.53
CA ILE A 57 -9.52 0.85 6.49
C ILE A 57 -8.35 1.17 7.41
N LYS A 58 -8.46 0.71 8.66
CA LYS A 58 -7.37 0.72 9.63
C LYS A 58 -6.68 -0.63 9.63
N ILE A 59 -5.36 -0.62 9.59
CA ILE A 59 -4.55 -1.83 9.59
C ILE A 59 -3.54 -1.81 10.75
N ASN A 60 -3.04 -2.98 11.12
CA ASN A 60 -1.85 -3.11 11.94
C ASN A 60 -0.75 -3.70 11.05
N VAL A 61 0.40 -3.02 10.98
CA VAL A 61 1.53 -3.45 10.15
C VAL A 61 2.35 -4.45 10.95
N GLY A 62 2.45 -5.67 10.43
CA GLY A 62 3.25 -6.73 11.01
C GLY A 62 4.69 -6.73 10.49
N LEU A 63 5.14 -7.88 10.01
CA LEU A 63 6.49 -8.06 9.47
C LEU A 63 6.77 -7.08 8.32
N LEU A 64 7.86 -6.33 8.47
CA LEU A 64 8.40 -5.48 7.42
C LEU A 64 9.51 -6.23 6.68
N TYR A 65 9.38 -6.32 5.35
CA TYR A 65 10.43 -6.83 4.47
C TYR A 65 11.11 -5.66 3.78
N THR A 66 12.44 -5.54 3.93
CA THR A 66 13.26 -4.55 3.23
C THR A 66 14.36 -5.27 2.46
N SER A 67 14.66 -4.77 1.26
CA SER A 67 15.88 -5.11 0.52
C SER A 67 17.07 -4.29 1.00
#